data_AF-A0A9P9XCZ7-F1
#
_entry.id   AF-A0A9P9XCZ7-F1
#
_cell.length_a   1.000
_cell.length_b   1.000
_cell.length_c   1.000
_cell.angle_alpha   90.00
_cell.angle_beta   90.00
_cell.angle_gamma   90.00
#
_symmetry.space_group_name_H-M   'P 1'
#
loop_
_entity.id
_entity.type
_entity.pdbx_description
1 polymer ?
#
loop_
_entity_poly.entity_id
_entity_poly.type
_entity_poly.pdbx_seq_one_letter_code
_entity_poly.pdbx_strand_id
1 'polypeptide(L)'
;MLLANIVVLLAANLATGAAVAVGTSSDVINLDATDLQRRAACAAAGVVNGQCGRYYRGTGCSDQIGAIGPGRCSGQCYSSSDAIASLRAVGDGTYGTNCHLYYDSNCQNQIGETGNAIVGGGKCYTPPSGQTGHSFLCWYRC
;
A
#
# COMPACT_ATOMS: atom_id res chain seq x y z
N MET A 1 -9.41 27.15 58.97
CA MET A 1 -8.32 27.73 58.15
C MET A 1 -7.14 26.77 58.26
N LEU A 2 -6.97 25.88 57.26
CA LEU A 2 -5.84 25.87 56.30
C LEU A 2 -4.48 25.68 57.02
N LEU A 3 -3.65 24.65 56.84
CA LEU A 3 -3.50 23.61 55.82
C LEU A 3 -2.80 22.37 56.45
N ALA A 4 -3.16 21.19 55.97
CA ALA A 4 -2.34 19.98 56.06
C ALA A 4 -1.05 20.15 55.25
N ASN A 5 0.07 19.53 55.65
CA ASN A 5 1.11 19.10 54.70
C ASN A 5 2.03 18.02 55.30
N ILE A 6 1.72 16.80 54.91
CA ILE A 6 2.50 15.57 55.05
C ILE A 6 3.61 15.61 53.98
N VAL A 7 4.87 15.41 54.35
CA VAL A 7 5.96 15.18 53.39
C VAL A 7 6.38 13.72 53.46
N VAL A 8 5.96 12.97 52.45
CA VAL A 8 6.21 11.55 52.23
C VAL A 8 7.62 11.35 51.66
N LEU A 9 8.33 10.33 52.16
CA LEU A 9 9.65 9.90 51.70
C LEU A 9 9.61 9.43 50.23
N LEU A 10 10.60 9.89 49.44
CA LEU A 10 10.96 9.28 48.16
C LEU A 10 11.62 7.91 48.38
N ALA A 11 11.11 6.88 47.70
CA ALA A 11 11.92 5.73 47.30
C ALA A 11 11.50 5.33 45.88
N ALA A 12 12.45 5.47 44.96
CA ALA A 12 12.36 5.07 43.56
C ALA A 12 12.14 3.56 43.46
N ASN A 13 11.32 3.12 42.50
CA ASN A 13 11.53 1.84 41.84
C ASN A 13 11.08 1.88 40.38
N LEU A 14 11.84 1.13 39.61
CA LEU A 14 12.14 1.29 38.20
C LEU A 14 10.94 1.03 37.27
N ALA A 15 11.04 1.72 36.14
CA ALA A 15 10.41 1.42 34.87
C ALA A 15 10.14 -0.07 34.62
N THR A 16 8.90 -0.37 34.24
CA THR A 16 8.62 -1.29 33.14
C THR A 16 7.24 -0.95 32.61
N GLY A 17 7.20 0.15 31.86
CA GLY A 17 6.10 0.40 30.94
C GLY A 17 6.15 -0.65 29.84
N ALA A 18 5.46 -1.78 30.04
CA ALA A 18 5.01 -2.60 28.93
C ALA A 18 3.65 -2.04 28.47
N ALA A 19 3.68 -0.81 27.95
CA ALA A 19 2.65 -0.39 27.03
C ALA A 19 2.86 -1.27 25.79
N VAL A 20 2.08 -2.34 25.69
CA VAL A 20 1.90 -3.06 24.43
C VAL A 20 1.18 -2.07 23.51
N ALA A 21 1.97 -1.23 22.85
CA ALA A 21 1.52 -0.48 21.71
C ALA A 21 1.15 -1.52 20.66
N VAL A 22 -0.14 -1.85 20.58
CA VAL A 22 -0.72 -2.50 19.40
C VAL A 22 -0.63 -1.44 18.31
N GLY A 23 0.54 -1.41 17.66
CA GLY A 23 0.81 -0.55 16.53
C GLY A 23 -0.13 -0.95 15.40
N THR A 24 -1.21 -0.20 15.22
CA THR A 24 -1.85 -0.04 13.91
C THR A 24 -0.99 0.93 13.10
N SER A 25 0.27 0.57 12.86
CA SER A 25 1.09 1.23 11.87
C SER A 25 0.94 0.42 10.60
N SER A 26 0.12 0.91 9.67
CA SER A 26 0.26 0.52 8.27
C SER A 26 1.63 1.02 7.82
N ASP A 27 2.68 0.25 8.09
CA ASP A 27 4.05 0.62 7.73
C ASP A 27 4.09 0.78 6.21
N VAL A 28 4.20 2.02 5.76
CA VAL A 28 4.29 2.37 4.35
C VAL A 28 5.58 1.76 3.80
N ILE A 29 5.46 0.85 2.84
CA ILE A 29 6.63 0.21 2.21
C ILE A 29 7.05 1.06 1.00
N ASN A 30 8.20 1.73 1.12
CA ASN A 30 8.80 2.44 -0.01
C ASN A 30 9.35 1.45 -1.04
N LEU A 31 8.89 1.57 -2.28
CA LEU A 31 9.22 0.66 -3.37
C LEU A 31 10.67 0.81 -3.83
N ASP A 32 11.19 2.02 -3.88
CA ASP A 32 12.53 2.34 -4.37
C ASP A 32 13.64 1.70 -3.53
N ALA A 33 13.44 1.63 -2.21
CA ALA A 33 14.34 0.93 -1.29
C ALA A 33 14.34 -0.60 -1.48
N THR A 34 13.28 -1.17 -2.08
CA THR A 34 13.10 -2.62 -2.27
C THR A 34 13.30 -3.09 -3.72
N ASP A 35 13.52 -2.16 -4.66
CA ASP A 35 13.50 -2.42 -6.10
C ASP A 35 14.73 -3.21 -6.59
N LEU A 36 15.89 -3.01 -5.95
CA LEU A 36 17.12 -3.77 -6.24
C LEU A 36 17.01 -5.27 -5.92
N GLN A 37 16.13 -5.68 -5.00
CA GLN A 37 15.97 -7.08 -4.61
C GLN A 37 14.88 -7.82 -5.38
N ARG A 38 14.07 -7.16 -6.23
CA ARG A 38 12.79 -7.76 -6.65
C ARG A 38 12.36 -7.59 -8.11
N ARG A 39 13.34 -7.63 -9.02
CA ARG A 39 13.15 -8.15 -10.39
C ARG A 39 12.96 -9.69 -10.44
N ALA A 40 12.69 -10.33 -9.31
CA ALA A 40 12.44 -11.76 -9.20
C ALA A 40 11.02 -12.10 -9.69
N ALA A 41 10.95 -12.65 -10.91
CA ALA A 41 10.00 -13.65 -11.40
C ALA A 41 8.65 -13.74 -10.68
N CYS A 42 7.83 -12.68 -10.73
CA CYS A 42 6.41 -12.87 -10.50
C CYS A 42 5.84 -13.63 -11.70
N ALA A 43 5.06 -14.67 -11.48
CA ALA A 43 4.35 -15.36 -12.56
C ALA A 43 3.48 -14.36 -13.35
N ALA A 44 3.17 -14.67 -14.62
CA ALA A 44 2.48 -13.75 -15.52
C ALA A 44 1.16 -13.22 -14.89
N ALA A 45 0.74 -12.02 -15.27
CA ALA A 45 -0.57 -11.54 -14.87
C ALA A 45 -1.64 -12.45 -15.49
N GLY A 46 -2.70 -12.81 -14.73
CA GLY A 46 -3.72 -13.74 -15.21
C GLY A 46 -3.50 -15.21 -14.88
N VAL A 47 -2.52 -15.57 -14.03
CA VAL A 47 -2.36 -16.94 -13.50
C VAL A 47 -2.38 -16.95 -11.98
N VAL A 48 -2.67 -18.12 -11.40
CA VAL A 48 -2.66 -18.33 -9.94
C VAL A 48 -1.28 -17.99 -9.39
N ASN A 49 -1.21 -17.17 -8.33
CA ASN A 49 0.03 -16.60 -7.77
C ASN A 49 0.82 -15.69 -8.75
N GLY A 50 0.15 -15.19 -9.79
CA GLY A 50 0.68 -14.22 -10.73
C GLY A 50 0.77 -12.80 -10.17
N GLN A 51 1.26 -11.89 -11.00
CA GLN A 51 1.15 -10.46 -10.76
C GLN A 51 -0.33 -10.07 -10.60
N CYS A 52 -0.65 -9.39 -9.51
CA CYS A 52 -1.99 -8.90 -9.25
C CYS A 52 -2.21 -7.48 -9.80
N GLY A 53 -1.15 -6.79 -10.22
CA GLY A 53 -1.28 -5.50 -10.90
C GLY A 53 0.02 -4.93 -11.41
N ARG A 54 -0.06 -3.71 -11.96
CA ARG A 54 1.06 -2.93 -12.51
C ARG A 54 0.78 -1.44 -12.35
N TYR A 55 1.83 -0.64 -12.28
CA TYR A 55 1.77 0.82 -12.15
C TYR A 55 2.65 1.51 -13.19
N TYR A 56 2.24 2.70 -13.61
CA TYR A 56 2.63 3.29 -14.90
C TYR A 56 2.86 4.81 -14.80
N ARG A 57 3.79 5.34 -15.60
CA ARG A 57 4.05 6.79 -15.72
C ARG A 57 3.11 7.48 -16.69
N GLY A 58 2.59 6.73 -17.66
CA GLY A 58 1.66 7.23 -18.66
C GLY A 58 0.21 6.97 -18.27
N THR A 59 -0.71 7.71 -18.90
CA THR A 59 -2.16 7.45 -18.82
C THR A 59 -2.53 6.20 -19.62
N GLY A 60 -3.69 5.61 -19.33
CA GLY A 60 -4.15 4.42 -20.05
C GLY A 60 -3.26 3.19 -19.86
N CYS A 61 -2.50 3.12 -18.76
CA CYS A 61 -1.59 2.02 -18.46
C CYS A 61 -0.47 1.86 -19.51
N SER A 62 0.08 2.99 -19.96
CA SER A 62 1.27 3.09 -20.82
C SER A 62 2.52 3.43 -20.00
N ASP A 63 3.71 3.08 -20.51
CA ASP A 63 4.99 3.36 -19.83
C ASP A 63 5.09 2.77 -18.42
N GLN A 64 5.21 1.45 -18.34
CA GLN A 64 5.26 0.70 -17.08
C GLN A 64 6.43 1.16 -16.20
N ILE A 65 6.14 1.49 -14.94
CA ILE A 65 7.14 1.71 -13.88
C ILE A 65 7.52 0.35 -13.28
N GLY A 66 6.52 -0.41 -12.85
CA GLY A 66 6.76 -1.67 -12.15
C GLY A 66 5.53 -2.58 -12.07
N ALA A 67 5.77 -3.78 -11.55
CA ALA A 67 4.75 -4.81 -11.35
C ALA A 67 4.44 -5.00 -9.86
N ILE A 68 3.17 -5.27 -9.58
CA ILE A 68 2.64 -5.56 -8.24
C ILE A 68 2.59 -7.08 -8.13
N GLY A 69 3.59 -7.64 -7.43
CA GLY A 69 3.69 -9.07 -7.20
C GLY A 69 2.60 -9.58 -6.25
N PRO A 70 2.35 -10.90 -6.20
CA PRO A 70 1.27 -11.51 -5.42
C PRO A 70 1.33 -11.17 -3.92
N GLY A 71 2.53 -11.03 -3.35
CA GLY A 71 2.71 -10.62 -1.95
C GLY A 71 2.38 -9.16 -1.64
N ARG A 72 2.15 -8.32 -2.67
CA ARG A 72 1.79 -6.90 -2.52
C ARG A 72 0.27 -6.65 -2.63
N CYS A 73 -0.55 -7.70 -2.74
CA CYS A 73 -2.01 -7.58 -2.86
C CYS A 73 -2.76 -8.04 -1.61
N SER A 74 -2.27 -7.60 -0.45
CA SER A 74 -2.82 -7.89 0.88
C SER A 74 -3.43 -6.65 1.57
N GLY A 75 -3.54 -5.52 0.86
CA GLY A 75 -3.98 -4.25 1.45
C GLY A 75 -2.89 -3.47 2.18
N GLN A 76 -1.62 -3.75 1.90
CA GLN A 76 -0.48 -3.01 2.43
C GLN A 76 -0.17 -1.77 1.58
N CYS A 77 0.22 -0.67 2.23
CA CYS A 77 0.54 0.61 1.56
C CYS A 77 1.92 0.56 0.92
N TYR A 78 1.95 0.77 -0.38
CA TYR A 78 3.20 0.87 -1.14
C TYR A 78 3.34 2.26 -1.71
N SER A 79 4.46 2.92 -1.42
CA SER A 79 4.78 4.25 -1.96
C SER A 79 5.86 4.17 -3.02
N SER A 80 5.76 5.03 -4.03
CA SER A 80 6.69 5.14 -5.15
C SER A 80 7.29 6.55 -5.16
N SER A 81 8.60 6.66 -5.35
CA SER A 81 9.24 7.97 -5.62
C SER A 81 8.79 8.53 -6.97
N ASP A 82 8.55 7.65 -7.94
CA ASP A 82 7.98 7.99 -9.23
C ASP A 82 6.49 8.30 -9.13
N ALA A 83 6.06 9.37 -9.80
CA ALA A 83 4.65 9.71 -9.97
C ALA A 83 3.91 8.62 -10.77
N ILE A 84 2.78 8.15 -10.23
CA ILE A 84 1.96 7.09 -10.81
C ILE A 84 0.77 7.73 -11.53
N ALA A 85 0.78 7.72 -12.85
CA ALA A 85 -0.31 8.28 -13.66
C ALA A 85 -1.43 7.27 -13.93
N SER A 86 -1.15 5.96 -13.84
CA SER A 86 -2.19 4.95 -13.95
C SER A 86 -1.83 3.64 -13.25
N LEU A 87 -2.86 2.87 -12.89
CA LEU A 87 -2.77 1.55 -12.27
C LEU A 87 -3.56 0.53 -13.08
N ARG A 88 -3.03 -0.68 -13.22
CA ARG A 88 -3.77 -1.83 -13.76
C ARG A 88 -3.89 -2.91 -12.71
N ALA A 89 -5.10 -3.28 -12.34
CA ALA A 89 -5.36 -4.48 -11.55
C ALA A 89 -5.59 -5.67 -12.49
N VAL A 90 -5.09 -6.85 -12.11
CA VAL A 90 -5.24 -8.08 -12.88
C VAL A 90 -5.59 -9.23 -11.93
N GLY A 91 -6.69 -9.92 -12.21
CA GLY A 91 -7.08 -11.14 -11.50
C GLY A 91 -6.49 -12.39 -12.17
N ASP A 92 -6.72 -13.56 -11.60
CA ASP A 92 -6.22 -14.85 -12.13
C ASP A 92 -7.28 -15.63 -12.95
N GLY A 93 -8.44 -15.03 -13.20
CA GLY A 93 -9.60 -15.67 -13.83
C GLY A 93 -10.56 -16.35 -12.84
N THR A 94 -10.14 -16.59 -11.60
CA THR A 94 -10.96 -17.15 -10.51
C THR A 94 -11.28 -16.09 -9.45
N TYR A 95 -10.28 -15.31 -9.08
CA TYR A 95 -10.32 -14.27 -8.08
C TYR A 95 -9.92 -12.93 -8.68
N GLY A 96 -10.60 -11.88 -8.23
CA GLY A 96 -10.34 -10.53 -8.70
C GLY A 96 -9.31 -9.78 -7.85
N THR A 97 -8.72 -8.78 -8.48
CA THR A 97 -7.88 -7.78 -7.81
C THR A 97 -8.54 -6.41 -7.92
N ASN A 98 -8.54 -5.66 -6.83
CA ASN A 98 -8.83 -4.22 -6.85
C ASN A 98 -7.62 -3.46 -6.31
N CYS A 99 -7.27 -2.34 -6.96
CA CYS A 99 -6.20 -1.46 -6.55
C CYS A 99 -6.71 -0.03 -6.42
N HIS A 100 -6.39 0.62 -5.30
CA HIS A 100 -6.67 2.02 -5.03
C HIS A 100 -5.38 2.83 -5.20
N LEU A 101 -5.52 4.02 -5.80
CA LEU A 101 -4.45 4.98 -5.97
C LEU A 101 -4.65 6.15 -5.02
N TYR A 102 -3.57 6.65 -4.45
CA TYR A 102 -3.58 7.74 -3.47
C TYR A 102 -2.65 8.87 -3.91
N TYR A 103 -3.05 10.10 -3.62
CA TYR A 103 -2.28 11.30 -3.93
C TYR A 103 -1.02 11.43 -3.07
N ASP A 104 -1.09 11.04 -1.81
CA ASP A 104 0.06 11.06 -0.90
C ASP A 104 0.89 9.77 -0.98
N SER A 105 1.97 9.74 -0.22
CA SER A 105 2.84 8.58 -0.06
C SER A 105 2.42 7.65 1.08
N ASN A 106 1.34 7.92 1.82
CA ASN A 106 0.94 7.17 3.02
C ASN A 106 -0.47 6.57 2.96
N CYS A 107 -1.01 6.43 1.76
CA CYS A 107 -2.33 5.88 1.46
C CYS A 107 -3.49 6.52 2.25
N GLN A 108 -3.52 7.85 2.39
CA GLN A 108 -4.56 8.57 3.17
C GLN A 108 -5.61 9.26 2.28
N ASN A 109 -5.20 9.83 1.14
CA ASN A 109 -6.02 10.62 0.23
C ASN A 109 -6.23 9.86 -1.08
N GLN A 110 -7.27 9.01 -1.12
CA GLN A 110 -7.59 8.22 -2.30
C GLN A 110 -8.01 9.14 -3.45
N ILE A 111 -7.41 8.94 -4.63
CA ILE A 111 -7.78 9.62 -5.88
C ILE A 111 -8.59 8.73 -6.82
N GLY A 112 -8.64 7.43 -6.56
CA GLY A 112 -9.59 6.51 -7.19
C GLY A 112 -9.09 5.08 -7.19
N GLU A 113 -9.70 4.23 -8.03
CA GLU A 113 -9.49 2.79 -8.00
C GLU A 113 -9.75 2.12 -9.35
N THR A 114 -9.16 0.94 -9.54
CA THR A 114 -9.35 0.11 -10.75
C THR A 114 -10.71 -0.59 -10.81
N GLY A 115 -11.37 -0.71 -9.66
CA GLY A 115 -12.46 -1.65 -9.46
C GLY A 115 -11.98 -3.10 -9.52
N ASN A 116 -12.89 -4.03 -9.24
CA ASN A 116 -12.55 -5.45 -9.19
C ASN A 116 -12.30 -6.03 -10.60
N ALA A 117 -11.07 -6.48 -10.87
CA ALA A 117 -10.64 -7.08 -12.12
C ALA A 117 -10.44 -8.59 -11.94
N ILE A 118 -11.38 -9.41 -12.44
CA ILE A 118 -11.36 -10.87 -12.28
C ILE A 118 -10.52 -11.57 -13.35
N VAL A 119 -10.57 -11.07 -14.58
CA VAL A 119 -9.90 -11.71 -15.74
C VAL A 119 -8.46 -11.24 -15.90
N GLY A 120 -7.63 -12.08 -16.53
CA GLY A 120 -6.22 -11.77 -16.84
C GLY A 120 -6.01 -10.56 -17.76
N GLY A 121 -7.06 -10.12 -18.47
CA GLY A 121 -7.08 -8.85 -19.20
C GLY A 121 -7.01 -7.61 -18.30
N GLY A 122 -7.35 -7.73 -17.02
CA GLY A 122 -7.26 -6.65 -16.04
C GLY A 122 -8.15 -5.44 -16.31
N LYS A 123 -8.10 -4.46 -15.40
CA LYS A 123 -8.73 -3.14 -15.53
C LYS A 123 -7.71 -2.06 -15.28
N CYS A 124 -7.69 -1.06 -16.15
CA CYS A 124 -6.85 0.12 -16.02
C CYS A 124 -7.62 1.27 -15.39
N TYR A 125 -7.02 1.93 -14.40
CA TYR A 125 -7.46 3.19 -13.84
C TYR A 125 -6.47 4.29 -14.20
N THR A 126 -6.99 5.41 -14.69
CA THR A 126 -6.26 6.66 -14.87
C THR A 126 -7.03 7.74 -14.13
N PRO A 127 -6.42 8.48 -13.19
CA PRO A 127 -7.08 9.60 -12.55
C PRO A 127 -7.56 10.63 -13.57
N PRO A 128 -8.75 11.22 -13.38
CA PRO A 128 -9.21 12.31 -14.21
C PRO A 128 -8.31 13.54 -14.04
N SER A 129 -8.29 14.42 -15.04
CA SER A 129 -7.63 15.73 -14.96
C SER A 129 -6.09 15.71 -14.78
N GLY A 130 -5.42 14.59 -15.11
CA GLY A 130 -3.95 14.51 -15.11
C GLY A 130 -3.31 14.40 -13.72
N GLN A 131 -4.10 14.10 -12.69
CA GLN A 131 -3.57 13.85 -11.35
C GLN A 131 -2.70 12.60 -11.35
N THR A 132 -1.62 12.62 -10.57
CA THR A 132 -0.75 11.46 -10.35
C THR A 132 -0.78 11.08 -8.88
N GLY A 133 -0.73 9.78 -8.61
CA GLY A 133 -0.59 9.25 -7.26
C GLY A 133 0.87 9.01 -6.88
N HIS A 134 1.10 8.85 -5.59
CA HIS A 134 2.42 8.56 -5.01
C HIS A 134 2.41 7.28 -4.16
N SER A 135 1.24 6.72 -3.88
CA SER A 135 1.10 5.42 -3.24
C SER A 135 -0.13 4.66 -3.72
N PHE A 136 -0.13 3.35 -3.50
CA PHE A 136 -1.25 2.48 -3.84
C PHE A 136 -1.47 1.38 -2.80
N LEU A 137 -2.71 0.90 -2.75
CA LEU A 137 -3.13 -0.31 -2.07
C LEU A 137 -3.74 -1.26 -3.08
N CYS A 138 -3.44 -2.55 -2.95
CA CYS A 138 -4.11 -3.57 -3.75
C CYS A 138 -4.58 -4.71 -2.87
N TRP A 139 -5.72 -5.28 -3.22
CA TRP A 139 -6.27 -6.46 -2.58
C TRP A 139 -6.63 -7.50 -3.63
N TYR A 140 -6.25 -8.74 -3.35
CA TYR A 140 -6.53 -9.91 -4.18
C TYR A 140 -7.56 -10.81 -3.49
N ARG A 141 -8.46 -11.42 -4.27
CA ARG A 141 -9.63 -12.20 -3.81
C ARG A 141 -10.69 -11.35 -3.11
N CYS A 142 -10.90 -10.14 -3.63
CA CYS A 142 -11.96 -9.22 -3.20
C CYS A 142 -13.11 -9.17 -4.20
#